data_AF-A0A484MVY4-F1
#
_entry.id   AF-A0A484MVY4-F1
#
_cell.length_a   1.000
_cell.length_b   1.000
_cell.length_c   1.000
_cell.angle_alpha   90.00
_cell.angle_beta   90.00
_cell.angle_gamma   90.00
#
_symmetry.space_group_name_H-M   'P 1'
#
loop_
_entity.id
_entity.type
_entity.pdbx_description
1 polymer ?
#
loop_
_entity_poly.entity_id
_entity_poly.type
_entity_poly.pdbx_seq_one_letter_code
_entity_poly.pdbx_strand_id
1 'polypeptide(L)'
;MDEKEYVLEKPIPPAPPPNAPKAVKDAYEKHVKDDNQVSCVMLATMITELQKLHEDMKAHEMIVALRQLYQGQSRHERFLVSKALFSCKLPSGNWVGPHVLKMIGYITNLEKLGFSLQKELATDLILQSLPELYKGFVMNYMMHDLDKPFRELLKMLQTAEENLT
;
A
#
# COMPACT_ATOMS: atom_id res chain seq x y z
N MET A 1 -25.52 0.15 -4.51
CA MET A 1 -25.03 -1.21 -4.28
C MET A 1 -25.39 -1.99 -5.52
N ASP A 2 -24.41 -2.49 -6.26
CA ASP A 2 -24.71 -3.29 -7.45
C ASP A 2 -25.52 -4.52 -7.04
N GLU A 3 -26.49 -4.91 -7.87
CA GLU A 3 -27.51 -5.91 -7.52
C GLU A 3 -26.91 -7.29 -7.13
N LYS A 4 -25.62 -7.52 -7.45
CA LYS A 4 -24.90 -8.79 -7.24
C LYS A 4 -23.65 -8.70 -6.37
N GLU A 5 -23.34 -7.54 -5.81
CA GLU A 5 -22.12 -7.35 -4.99
C GLU A 5 -22.04 -8.30 -3.78
N TYR A 6 -23.21 -8.70 -3.26
CA TYR A 6 -23.34 -9.59 -2.11
C TYR A 6 -22.65 -10.97 -2.29
N VAL A 7 -22.47 -11.45 -3.52
CA VAL A 7 -21.79 -12.74 -3.80
C VAL A 7 -20.28 -12.66 -3.57
N LEU A 8 -19.71 -11.44 -3.56
CA LEU A 8 -18.31 -11.21 -3.20
C LEU A 8 -18.12 -11.18 -1.67
N GLU A 9 -19.15 -10.79 -0.93
CA GLU A 9 -19.08 -10.64 0.53
C GLU A 9 -19.27 -11.96 1.28
N LYS A 10 -20.12 -12.85 0.74
CA LYS A 10 -20.50 -14.10 1.40
C LYS A 10 -20.42 -15.28 0.42
N PRO A 11 -19.98 -16.46 0.87
CA PRO A 11 -20.01 -17.65 0.04
C PRO A 11 -21.46 -18.08 -0.24
N ILE A 12 -21.62 -18.90 -1.29
CA ILE A 12 -22.88 -19.59 -1.56
C ILE A 12 -23.26 -20.42 -0.31
N PRO A 13 -24.48 -20.29 0.22
CA PRO A 13 -24.91 -21.08 1.37
C PRO A 13 -25.00 -22.58 1.01
N PRO A 14 -24.98 -23.48 2.00
CA PRO A 14 -25.16 -24.91 1.75
C PRO A 14 -26.46 -25.20 0.98
N ALA A 15 -26.42 -26.22 0.12
CA ALA A 15 -27.59 -26.61 -0.66
C ALA A 15 -28.78 -26.94 0.25
N PRO A 16 -29.98 -26.40 -0.04
CA PRO A 16 -31.14 -26.64 0.80
C PRO A 16 -31.62 -28.10 0.70
N PRO A 17 -32.20 -28.68 1.77
CA PRO A 17 -32.67 -30.05 1.75
C PRO A 17 -33.83 -30.25 0.77
N PRO A 18 -34.11 -31.49 0.33
CA PRO A 18 -35.15 -31.76 -0.67
C PRO A 18 -36.56 -31.30 -0.28
N ASN A 19 -36.86 -31.27 1.01
CA ASN A 19 -38.13 -30.84 1.59
C ASN A 19 -38.18 -29.33 1.93
N ALA A 20 -37.13 -28.56 1.61
CA ALA A 20 -37.09 -27.13 1.89
C ALA A 20 -38.22 -26.38 1.17
N PRO A 21 -38.72 -25.28 1.77
CA PRO A 21 -39.71 -24.41 1.12
C PRO A 21 -39.20 -23.92 -0.23
N LYS A 22 -40.11 -23.75 -1.19
CA LYS A 22 -39.78 -23.28 -2.54
C LYS A 22 -38.98 -21.97 -2.52
N ALA A 23 -39.38 -21.01 -1.69
CA ALA A 23 -38.67 -19.73 -1.54
C ALA A 23 -37.18 -19.89 -1.15
N VAL A 24 -36.83 -20.91 -0.36
CA VAL A 24 -35.45 -21.19 0.03
C VAL A 24 -34.65 -21.76 -1.15
N LYS A 25 -35.27 -22.64 -1.94
CA LYS A 25 -34.65 -23.19 -3.16
C LYS A 25 -34.45 -22.12 -4.21
N ASP A 26 -35.47 -21.29 -4.45
CA ASP A 26 -35.41 -20.17 -5.41
C ASP A 26 -34.30 -19.17 -5.02
N ALA A 27 -34.14 -18.86 -3.72
CA ALA A 27 -33.08 -17.99 -3.23
C ALA A 27 -31.68 -18.60 -3.42
N TYR A 28 -31.52 -19.90 -3.17
CA TYR A 28 -30.26 -20.62 -3.42
C TYR A 28 -29.91 -20.61 -4.91
N GLU A 29 -30.85 -20.96 -5.79
CA GLU A 29 -30.64 -20.97 -7.25
C GLU A 29 -30.29 -19.57 -7.78
N LYS A 30 -30.94 -18.52 -7.25
CA LYS A 30 -30.60 -17.13 -7.56
C LYS A 30 -29.15 -16.84 -7.19
N HIS A 31 -28.71 -17.20 -5.98
CA HIS A 31 -27.33 -16.98 -5.53
C HIS A 31 -26.33 -17.69 -6.44
N VAL A 32 -26.57 -18.98 -6.76
CA VAL A 32 -25.71 -19.76 -7.67
C VAL A 32 -25.60 -19.09 -9.04
N LYS A 33 -26.72 -18.59 -9.58
CA LYS A 33 -26.73 -17.89 -10.87
C LYS A 33 -25.93 -16.58 -10.82
N ASP A 34 -26.13 -15.77 -9.77
CA ASP A 34 -25.44 -14.51 -9.61
C ASP A 34 -23.93 -14.73 -9.41
N ASP A 35 -23.54 -15.72 -8.60
CA ASP A 35 -22.15 -16.12 -8.40
C ASP A 35 -21.49 -16.56 -9.71
N ASN A 36 -22.14 -17.41 -10.51
CA ASN A 36 -21.60 -17.84 -11.79
C ASN A 36 -21.36 -16.65 -12.74
N GLN A 37 -22.27 -15.68 -12.77
CA GLN A 37 -22.10 -14.49 -13.61
C GLN A 37 -20.95 -13.62 -13.14
N VAL A 38 -20.86 -13.35 -11.84
CA VAL A 38 -19.76 -12.57 -11.27
C VAL A 38 -18.43 -13.30 -11.46
N SER A 39 -18.40 -14.62 -11.25
CA SER A 39 -17.21 -15.45 -11.47
C SER A 39 -16.70 -15.36 -12.90
N CYS A 40 -17.60 -15.47 -13.90
CA CYS A 40 -17.25 -15.31 -15.31
C CYS A 40 -16.65 -13.93 -15.60
N VAL A 41 -17.22 -12.85 -15.04
CA VAL A 41 -16.71 -11.49 -15.24
C VAL A 41 -15.35 -11.31 -14.55
N MET A 42 -15.18 -11.83 -13.33
CA MET A 42 -13.91 -11.80 -12.63
C MET A 42 -12.82 -12.50 -13.44
N LEU A 43 -13.06 -13.73 -13.89
CA LEU A 43 -12.12 -14.46 -14.74
C LEU A 43 -11.83 -13.68 -16.02
N ALA A 44 -12.85 -13.21 -16.74
CA ALA A 44 -12.66 -12.47 -17.99
C ALA A 44 -11.82 -11.19 -17.86
N THR A 45 -11.78 -10.58 -16.67
CA THR A 45 -10.99 -9.36 -16.40
C THR A 45 -9.59 -9.64 -15.84
N MET A 46 -9.29 -10.88 -15.47
CA MET A 46 -7.96 -11.31 -15.02
C MET A 46 -7.01 -11.54 -16.19
N ILE A 47 -5.71 -11.46 -15.93
CA ILE A 47 -4.67 -11.95 -16.84
C ILE A 47 -4.70 -13.48 -16.90
N THR A 48 -4.22 -14.05 -18.01
CA THR A 48 -4.26 -15.50 -18.31
C THR A 48 -3.69 -16.36 -17.18
N GLU A 49 -2.62 -15.91 -16.52
CA GLU A 49 -1.99 -16.64 -15.41
C GLU A 49 -2.91 -16.73 -14.19
N LEU A 50 -3.61 -15.64 -13.86
CA LEU A 50 -4.56 -15.61 -12.75
C LEU A 50 -5.86 -16.32 -13.10
N GLN A 51 -6.31 -16.24 -14.35
CA GLN A 51 -7.48 -16.99 -14.82
C GLN A 51 -7.30 -18.48 -14.54
N LYS A 52 -6.21 -19.08 -15.04
CA LYS A 52 -5.93 -20.51 -14.85
C LYS A 52 -5.86 -20.96 -13.41
N LEU A 53 -5.38 -20.08 -12.52
CA LEU A 53 -5.30 -20.38 -11.08
C LEU A 53 -6.68 -20.41 -10.40
N HIS A 54 -7.68 -19.74 -10.96
CA HIS A 54 -8.98 -19.50 -10.33
C HIS A 54 -10.17 -20.04 -11.13
N GLU A 55 -9.95 -20.76 -12.24
CA GLU A 55 -10.98 -21.27 -13.16
C GLU A 55 -12.10 -22.06 -12.48
N ASP A 56 -11.78 -22.81 -11.42
CA ASP A 56 -12.74 -23.65 -10.68
C ASP A 56 -13.30 -22.97 -9.41
N MET A 57 -12.85 -21.75 -9.08
CA MET A 57 -13.25 -21.07 -7.85
C MET A 57 -14.57 -20.30 -8.02
N LYS A 58 -15.31 -20.19 -6.92
CA LYS A 58 -16.50 -19.32 -6.85
C LYS A 58 -16.11 -17.86 -6.62
N ALA A 59 -17.04 -16.93 -6.89
CA ALA A 59 -16.74 -15.49 -6.88
C ALA A 59 -16.18 -15.05 -5.53
N HIS A 60 -16.79 -15.52 -4.44
CA HIS A 60 -16.32 -15.25 -3.08
C HIS A 60 -14.91 -15.80 -2.81
N GLU A 61 -14.62 -17.04 -3.25
CA GLU A 61 -13.32 -17.66 -3.05
C GLU A 61 -12.22 -16.94 -3.84
N MET A 62 -12.52 -16.59 -5.09
CA MET A 62 -11.61 -15.80 -5.94
C MET A 62 -11.27 -14.46 -5.31
N ILE A 63 -12.27 -13.70 -4.85
CA ILE A 63 -11.99 -12.38 -4.27
C ILE A 63 -11.19 -12.49 -2.97
N VAL A 64 -11.43 -13.53 -2.15
CA VAL A 64 -10.63 -13.81 -0.95
C VAL A 64 -9.19 -14.16 -1.31
N ALA A 65 -8.98 -15.05 -2.28
CA ALA A 65 -7.65 -15.46 -2.72
C ALA A 65 -6.86 -14.27 -3.31
N LEU A 66 -7.48 -13.48 -4.18
CA LEU A 66 -6.88 -12.27 -4.75
C LEU A 66 -6.54 -11.25 -3.67
N ARG A 67 -7.46 -11.00 -2.73
CA ARG A 67 -7.19 -10.10 -1.60
C ARG A 67 -5.99 -10.57 -0.80
N GLN A 68 -5.89 -11.87 -0.47
CA GLN A 68 -4.75 -12.40 0.26
C GLN A 68 -3.43 -12.25 -0.52
N LEU A 69 -3.44 -12.57 -1.82
CA LEU A 69 -2.26 -12.45 -2.67
C LEU A 69 -1.76 -10.99 -2.75
N TYR A 70 -2.64 -10.06 -3.08
CA TYR A 70 -2.27 -8.65 -3.25
C TYR A 70 -2.02 -7.93 -1.92
N GLN A 71 -2.73 -8.29 -0.84
CA GLN A 71 -2.41 -7.76 0.50
C GLN A 71 -1.06 -8.27 1.00
N GLY A 72 -0.73 -9.55 0.74
CA GLY A 72 0.57 -10.13 1.06
C GLY A 72 1.70 -9.43 0.31
N GLN A 73 1.53 -9.22 -1.00
CA GLN A 73 2.47 -8.48 -1.83
C GLN A 73 2.64 -7.03 -1.36
N SER A 74 1.53 -6.31 -1.13
CA SER A 74 1.57 -4.94 -0.58
C SER A 74 2.28 -4.88 0.77
N ARG A 75 2.07 -5.85 1.66
CA ARG A 75 2.76 -5.89 2.97
C ARG A 75 4.26 -6.12 2.81
N HIS A 76 4.65 -7.01 1.91
CA HIS A 76 6.06 -7.29 1.62
C HIS A 76 6.77 -6.06 1.03
N GLU A 77 6.18 -5.43 0.02
CA GLU A 77 6.71 -4.21 -0.60
C GLU A 77 6.82 -3.07 0.42
N ARG A 78 5.77 -2.84 1.21
CA ARG A 78 5.82 -1.86 2.31
C ARG A 78 6.96 -2.14 3.27
N PHE A 79 7.15 -3.40 3.67
CA PHE A 79 8.25 -3.77 4.55
C PHE A 79 9.61 -3.45 3.94
N LEU A 80 9.84 -3.75 2.66
CA LEU A 80 11.10 -3.44 1.99
C LEU A 80 11.37 -1.93 1.91
N VAL A 81 10.35 -1.14 1.54
CA VAL A 81 10.47 0.33 1.46
C VAL A 81 10.69 0.93 2.85
N SER A 82 9.93 0.49 3.87
CA SER A 82 10.15 0.92 5.26
C SER A 82 11.55 0.55 5.73
N LYS A 83 12.02 -0.67 5.47
CA LYS A 83 13.38 -1.08 5.83
C LYS A 83 14.43 -0.16 5.18
N ALA A 84 14.27 0.14 3.89
CA ALA A 84 15.18 1.03 3.17
C ALA A 84 15.14 2.47 3.72
N LEU A 85 13.96 2.99 4.04
CA LEU A 85 13.79 4.33 4.62
C LEU A 85 14.44 4.44 6.00
N PHE A 86 14.11 3.53 6.92
CA PHE A 86 14.56 3.59 8.31
C PHE A 86 16.06 3.31 8.48
N SER A 87 16.66 2.58 7.52
CA SER A 87 18.12 2.33 7.49
C SER A 87 18.89 3.34 6.63
N CYS A 88 18.22 4.29 5.97
CA CYS A 88 18.87 5.25 5.11
C CYS A 88 19.68 6.24 5.94
N LYS A 89 21.00 6.25 5.77
CA LYS A 89 21.93 7.22 6.35
C LYS A 89 22.76 7.82 5.23
N LEU A 90 23.03 9.12 5.30
CA LEU A 90 23.92 9.81 4.37
C LEU A 90 25.37 9.43 4.73
N PRO A 91 26.10 8.74 3.84
CA PRO A 91 27.51 8.45 4.08
C PRO A 91 28.35 9.72 4.08
N SER A 92 29.40 9.78 4.91
CA SER A 92 30.34 10.89 4.92
C SER A 92 30.95 11.13 3.54
N GLY A 93 30.97 12.39 3.08
CA GLY A 93 31.51 12.79 1.79
C GLY A 93 30.54 12.68 0.61
N ASN A 94 29.31 12.17 0.82
CA ASN A 94 28.26 12.20 -0.19
C ASN A 94 27.41 13.47 -0.08
N TRP A 95 26.79 13.84 -1.21
CA TRP A 95 25.94 15.03 -1.32
C TRP A 95 24.55 14.83 -0.67
N VAL A 96 24.10 15.83 0.08
CA VAL A 96 22.82 15.82 0.80
C VAL A 96 21.63 15.84 -0.16
N GLY A 97 21.75 16.53 -1.30
CA GLY A 97 20.65 16.69 -2.27
C GLY A 97 20.11 15.35 -2.80
N PRO A 98 20.95 14.53 -3.46
CA PRO A 98 20.55 13.20 -3.92
C PRO A 98 20.03 12.29 -2.81
N HIS A 99 20.62 12.39 -1.61
CA HIS A 99 20.21 11.60 -0.46
C HIS A 99 18.80 11.95 0.02
N VAL A 100 18.51 13.24 0.23
CA VAL A 100 17.18 13.69 0.65
C VAL A 100 16.12 13.38 -0.42
N LEU A 101 16.44 13.54 -1.71
CA LEU A 101 15.55 13.13 -2.80
C LEU A 101 15.22 11.63 -2.76
N LYS A 102 16.20 10.78 -2.46
CA LYS A 102 16.01 9.34 -2.30
C LYS A 102 15.07 9.03 -1.12
N MET A 103 15.24 9.72 0.01
CA MET A 103 14.36 9.55 1.17
C MET A 103 12.92 10.00 0.89
N ILE A 104 12.74 11.15 0.22
CA ILE A 104 11.42 11.61 -0.25
C ILE A 104 10.78 10.54 -1.15
N GLY A 105 11.57 9.94 -2.05
CA GLY A 105 11.11 8.84 -2.90
C GLY A 105 10.58 7.65 -2.10
N TYR A 106 11.25 7.24 -1.01
CA TYR A 106 10.74 6.19 -0.14
C TYR A 106 9.45 6.58 0.59
N ILE A 107 9.34 7.81 1.08
CA ILE A 107 8.13 8.32 1.75
C ILE A 107 6.95 8.31 0.77
N THR A 108 7.13 8.82 -0.44
CA THR A 108 6.10 8.80 -1.49
C THR A 108 5.73 7.37 -1.92
N ASN A 109 6.69 6.45 -1.95
CA ASN A 109 6.40 5.05 -2.26
C ASN A 109 5.56 4.38 -1.16
N LEU A 110 5.78 4.70 0.11
CA LEU A 110 4.93 4.21 1.19
C LEU A 110 3.50 4.75 1.09
N GLU A 111 3.33 6.02 0.75
CA GLU A 111 2.02 6.63 0.48
C GLU A 111 1.27 5.93 -0.66
N LYS A 112 1.95 5.63 -1.78
CA LYS A 112 1.38 4.85 -2.90
C LYS A 112 0.94 3.45 -2.48
N LEU A 113 1.59 2.86 -1.49
CA LEU A 113 1.25 1.55 -0.92
C LEU A 113 0.17 1.65 0.17
N GLY A 114 -0.47 2.81 0.34
CA GLY A 114 -1.52 3.05 1.33
C GLY A 114 -1.00 3.18 2.77
N PHE A 115 0.28 3.52 2.95
CA PHE A 115 0.91 3.69 4.26
C PHE A 115 1.59 5.05 4.38
N SER A 116 0.79 6.10 4.36
CA SER A 116 1.29 7.48 4.51
C SER A 116 1.90 7.70 5.89
N LEU A 117 3.11 8.24 5.93
CA LEU A 117 3.74 8.68 7.17
C LEU A 117 3.21 10.07 7.55
N GLN A 118 3.08 10.31 8.85
CA GLN A 118 2.87 11.68 9.33
C GLN A 118 4.07 12.55 8.94
N LYS A 119 3.78 13.79 8.55
CA LYS A 119 4.79 14.74 8.07
C LYS A 119 5.94 14.91 9.06
N GLU A 120 5.63 15.03 10.35
CA GLU A 120 6.60 15.13 11.44
C GLU A 120 7.57 13.95 11.45
N LEU A 121 7.05 12.71 11.50
CA LEU A 121 7.88 11.51 11.47
C LEU A 121 8.73 11.40 10.19
N ALA A 122 8.16 11.76 9.04
CA ALA A 122 8.90 11.73 7.78
C ALA A 122 10.05 12.76 7.78
N THR A 123 9.83 13.96 8.33
CA THR A 123 10.86 14.96 8.55
C THR A 123 11.93 14.47 9.53
N ASP A 124 11.54 13.89 10.66
CA ASP A 124 12.46 13.34 11.66
C ASP A 124 13.36 12.26 11.05
N LEU A 125 12.82 11.38 10.22
CA LEU A 125 13.60 10.35 9.54
C LEU A 125 14.62 10.97 8.59
N ILE A 126 14.26 12.01 7.84
CA ILE A 126 15.20 12.75 6.98
C ILE A 126 16.31 13.38 7.83
N LEU A 127 15.97 14.09 8.91
CA LEU A 127 16.95 14.78 9.75
C LEU A 127 17.88 13.78 10.48
N GLN A 128 17.35 12.68 11.00
CA GLN A 128 18.13 11.63 11.65
C GLN A 128 19.06 10.89 10.69
N SER A 129 18.82 10.96 9.39
CA SER A 129 19.68 10.30 8.39
C SER A 129 21.00 11.02 8.15
N LEU A 130 21.10 12.28 8.57
CA LEU A 130 22.24 13.15 8.31
C LEU A 130 23.41 12.84 9.27
N PRO A 131 24.67 13.07 8.85
CA PRO A 131 25.83 12.98 9.72
C PRO A 131 25.81 14.05 10.82
N GLU A 132 26.58 13.84 11.88
CA GLU A 132 26.74 14.80 13.00
C GLU A 132 27.18 16.20 12.54
N LEU A 133 27.83 16.31 11.38
CA LEU A 133 28.21 17.58 10.75
C LEU A 133 27.01 18.53 10.58
N TYR A 134 25.79 17.99 10.38
CA TYR A 134 24.57 18.75 10.20
C TYR A 134 23.83 19.04 11.52
N LYS A 135 24.40 18.70 12.69
CA LYS A 135 23.75 18.90 14.00
C LYS A 135 23.26 20.33 14.22
N GLY A 136 24.07 21.32 13.84
CA GLY A 136 23.70 22.73 13.96
C GLY A 136 22.45 23.09 13.14
N PHE A 137 22.38 22.59 11.90
CA PHE A 137 21.19 22.73 11.06
C PHE A 137 19.97 22.04 11.69
N VAL A 138 20.12 20.80 12.16
CA VAL A 138 19.02 20.02 12.76
C VAL A 138 18.47 20.75 13.99
N MET A 139 19.32 21.23 14.89
CA MET A 139 18.90 21.99 16.06
C MET A 139 18.13 23.26 15.68
N ASN A 140 18.64 24.03 14.71
CA ASN A 140 17.98 25.25 14.25
C ASN A 140 16.60 24.94 13.63
N TYR A 141 16.54 23.91 12.78
CA TYR A 141 15.28 23.51 12.13
C TYR A 141 14.22 23.08 13.16
N MET A 142 14.62 22.31 14.17
CA MET A 142 13.71 21.87 15.26
C MET A 142 13.16 23.03 16.09
N MET A 143 13.88 24.15 16.17
CA MET A 143 13.45 25.32 16.94
C MET A 143 12.56 26.28 16.14
N HIS A 144 12.68 26.31 14.82
CA HIS A 144 12.14 27.42 14.02
C HIS A 144 11.32 27.01 12.78
N ASP A 145 11.52 25.82 12.22
CA ASP A 145 11.12 25.51 10.83
C ASP A 145 10.32 24.19 10.69
N LEU A 146 9.67 23.73 11.76
CA LEU A 146 9.05 22.39 11.91
C LEU A 146 7.98 21.99 10.87
N ASP A 147 7.49 22.90 10.03
CA ASP A 147 6.38 22.62 9.09
C ASP A 147 6.71 22.92 7.61
N LYS A 148 8.00 22.93 7.24
CA LYS A 148 8.40 23.16 5.85
C LYS A 148 8.03 21.98 4.93
N PRO A 149 7.57 22.20 3.68
CA PRO A 149 7.45 21.13 2.69
C PRO A 149 8.81 20.47 2.39
N PHE A 150 8.83 19.18 2.04
CA PHE A 150 10.09 18.46 1.82
C PHE A 150 11.00 19.08 0.74
N ARG A 151 10.41 19.72 -0.28
CA ARG A 151 11.20 20.44 -1.30
C ARG A 151 11.90 21.67 -0.75
N GLU A 152 11.32 22.32 0.25
CA GLU A 152 11.95 23.47 0.91
C GLU A 152 13.03 23.00 1.88
N LEU A 153 12.75 21.95 2.67
CA LEU A 153 13.76 21.29 3.51
C LEU A 153 14.98 20.86 2.69
N LEU A 154 14.77 20.26 1.51
CA LEU A 154 15.84 19.92 0.57
C LEU A 154 16.71 21.13 0.22
N LYS A 155 16.10 22.25 -0.18
CA LYS A 155 16.84 23.48 -0.53
C LYS A 155 17.63 24.01 0.67
N MET A 156 17.02 24.05 1.85
CA MET A 156 17.66 24.49 3.09
C MET A 156 18.88 23.63 3.42
N LEU A 157 18.77 22.30 3.26
CA LEU A 157 19.88 21.37 3.48
C LEU A 157 21.00 21.54 2.45
N GLN A 158 20.68 21.80 1.18
CA GLN A 158 21.68 22.08 0.15
C GLN A 158 22.45 23.38 0.46
N THR A 159 21.75 24.44 0.88
CA THR A 159 22.41 25.68 1.33
C THR A 159 23.25 25.45 2.58
N ALA A 160 22.81 24.60 3.51
CA ALA A 160 23.62 24.24 4.67
C ALA A 160 24.89 23.49 4.28
N GLU A 161 24.81 22.57 3.31
CA GLU A 161 25.96 21.83 2.77
C GLU A 161 27.01 22.77 2.14
N GLU A 162 26.59 23.79 1.39
CA GLU A 162 27.50 24.81 0.82
C GLU A 162 28.29 25.57 1.90
N ASN A 163 27.73 25.74 3.11
CA ASN A 163 28.42 26.41 4.22
C ASN A 163 29.33 25.46 5.02
N LEU A 164 29.21 24.15 4.81
CA LEU A 164 30.00 23.11 5.48
C LEU A 164 31.18 22.63 4.62
N THR A 165 31.21 23.02 3.34
CA THR A 165 32.23 22.62 2.35
C THR A 165 33.19 23.77 2.09
#